data_AF-A0A7C4FS19-F1
#
_entry.id   AF-A0A7C4FS19-F1
#
_cell.length_a   1.000
_cell.length_b   1.000
_cell.length_c   1.000
_cell.angle_alpha   90.00
_cell.angle_beta   90.00
_cell.angle_gamma   90.00
#
_symmetry.space_group_name_H-M   'P 1'
#
loop_
_entity.id
_entity.type
_entity.pdbx_description
1 polymer ?
#
loop_
_entity_poly.entity_id
_entity_poly.type
_entity_poly.pdbx_seq_one_letter_code
_entity_poly.pdbx_strand_id
1 'polypeptide(L)'
;MEQYQNMLNRSNDGVTLRAILIGFVMIPVNVYLVVQWESVWGAQYPTTMAIFFNAVFCLMFAVIANFAIKKIIKRHALNQRELLTIYIILIMSITVSGHDFSQSLFCTLGTSKWFATPENEWQSLFWRYVPSWLSVNDDKVLRGFYEGESTIFNISHIKGWLKPMLWWTFFLTVITFVTICINVIIRKQWIEREKLTYPLTQLPYEMTRMDSFRSFYGNRLLLIGFCVALCIG
;
A
#
# COMPACT_ATOMS: atom_id res chain seq x y z
N MET A 1 22.93 -26.26 20.53
CA MET A 1 23.50 -24.91 20.40
C MET A 1 24.08 -24.69 19.01
N GLU A 2 24.90 -25.60 18.47
CA GLU A 2 25.46 -25.51 17.09
C GLU A 2 24.40 -25.53 15.97
N GLN A 3 23.31 -26.30 16.09
CA GLN A 3 22.20 -26.26 15.10
C GLN A 3 21.46 -24.91 15.09
N TYR A 4 21.41 -24.20 16.22
CA TYR A 4 20.79 -22.88 16.32
C TYR A 4 21.71 -21.79 15.75
N GLN A 5 23.02 -21.92 15.99
CA GLN A 5 24.05 -21.08 15.36
C GLN A 5 24.15 -21.33 13.83
N ASN A 6 23.95 -22.56 13.35
CA ASN A 6 23.91 -22.87 11.92
C ASN A 6 22.64 -22.34 11.22
N MET A 7 21.52 -22.17 11.94
CA MET A 7 20.34 -21.45 11.42
C MET A 7 20.58 -19.94 11.31
N LEU A 8 21.32 -19.36 12.25
CA LEU A 8 21.72 -17.94 12.22
C LEU A 8 22.85 -17.67 11.21
N ASN A 9 23.73 -18.63 10.92
CA ASN A 9 24.81 -18.46 9.93
C ASN A 9 24.37 -18.65 8.46
N ARG A 10 23.09 -19.00 8.20
CA ARG A 10 22.52 -19.02 6.83
C ARG A 10 21.88 -17.68 6.40
N SER A 11 22.02 -16.62 7.20
CA SER A 11 21.28 -15.37 7.00
C SER A 11 22.15 -14.19 6.55
N ASN A 12 22.76 -14.28 5.36
CA ASN A 12 23.35 -13.08 4.75
C ASN A 12 22.76 -12.65 3.39
N ASP A 13 21.70 -13.32 2.91
CA ASP A 13 20.96 -12.86 1.71
C ASP A 13 19.46 -12.68 2.02
N GLY A 14 19.17 -11.89 3.06
CA GLY A 14 17.80 -11.71 3.59
C GLY A 14 16.89 -10.84 2.73
N VAL A 15 17.45 -9.94 1.92
CA VAL A 15 16.74 -9.05 1.01
C VAL A 15 17.70 -8.71 -0.13
N THR A 16 17.32 -8.98 -1.38
CA THR A 16 18.17 -8.63 -2.53
C THR A 16 17.84 -7.22 -3.03
N LEU A 17 18.85 -6.47 -3.45
CA LEU A 17 18.66 -5.15 -4.09
C LEU A 17 17.72 -5.27 -5.31
N ARG A 18 17.81 -6.40 -6.03
CA ARG A 18 16.95 -6.68 -7.20
C ARG A 18 15.48 -6.73 -6.81
N ALA A 19 15.12 -7.42 -5.73
CA ALA A 19 13.74 -7.49 -5.25
C ALA A 19 13.22 -6.10 -4.84
N ILE A 20 14.07 -5.31 -4.18
CA ILE A 20 13.74 -3.94 -3.80
C ILE A 20 13.45 -3.09 -5.05
N LEU A 21 14.34 -3.11 -6.04
CA LEU A 21 14.17 -2.34 -7.28
C LEU A 21 12.88 -2.73 -8.03
N ILE A 22 12.62 -4.04 -8.15
CA ILE A 22 11.38 -4.51 -8.78
C ILE A 22 10.15 -4.04 -7.99
N GLY A 23 10.20 -4.16 -6.66
CA GLY A 23 9.14 -3.66 -5.77
C GLY A 23 8.87 -2.18 -6.00
N PHE A 24 9.90 -1.34 -6.01
CA PHE A 24 9.78 0.11 -6.28
C PHE A 24 9.18 0.41 -7.66
N VAL A 25 9.58 -0.31 -8.70
CA VAL A 25 9.01 -0.16 -10.05
C VAL A 25 7.53 -0.56 -10.08
N MET A 26 7.12 -1.51 -9.24
CA MET A 26 5.72 -1.94 -9.16
C MET A 26 4.84 -1.00 -8.31
N ILE A 27 5.41 -0.13 -7.47
CA ILE A 27 4.64 0.81 -6.63
C ILE A 27 3.70 1.70 -7.46
N PRO A 28 4.15 2.43 -8.51
CA PRO A 28 3.26 3.31 -9.28
C PRO A 28 2.08 2.56 -9.90
N VAL A 29 2.32 1.35 -10.42
CA VAL A 29 1.28 0.49 -11.00
C VAL A 29 0.26 0.09 -9.93
N ASN A 30 0.75 -0.32 -8.77
CA ASN A 30 -0.08 -0.75 -7.65
C ASN A 30 -0.94 0.40 -7.08
N VAL A 31 -0.35 1.57 -6.88
CA VAL A 31 -1.07 2.77 -6.41
C VAL A 31 -2.06 3.26 -7.44
N TYR A 32 -1.70 3.26 -8.73
CA TYR A 32 -2.60 3.62 -9.81
C TYR A 32 -3.85 2.74 -9.84
N LEU A 33 -3.69 1.42 -9.71
CA LEU A 33 -4.82 0.49 -9.65
C LEU A 33 -5.75 0.77 -8.45
N VAL A 34 -5.18 1.10 -7.29
CA VAL A 34 -5.96 1.48 -6.10
C VAL A 34 -6.77 2.74 -6.36
N VAL A 35 -6.13 3.81 -6.84
CA VAL A 35 -6.82 5.07 -7.16
C VAL A 35 -7.93 4.85 -8.19
N GLN A 36 -7.66 4.02 -9.20
CA GLN A 36 -8.64 3.71 -10.22
C GLN A 36 -9.85 2.96 -9.65
N TRP A 37 -9.65 1.96 -8.78
CA TRP A 37 -10.74 1.22 -8.14
C TRP A 37 -11.54 2.07 -7.16
N GLU A 38 -10.85 2.82 -6.30
CA GLU A 38 -11.45 3.54 -5.18
C GLU A 38 -12.07 4.86 -5.60
N SER A 39 -11.34 5.67 -6.37
CA SER A 39 -11.74 7.04 -6.67
C SER A 39 -12.45 7.18 -8.03
N VAL A 40 -12.06 6.39 -9.04
CA VAL A 40 -12.57 6.57 -10.42
C VAL A 40 -13.73 5.65 -10.72
N TRP A 41 -13.59 4.36 -10.45
CA TRP A 41 -14.64 3.37 -10.70
C TRP A 41 -15.64 3.25 -9.57
N GLY A 42 -15.28 3.67 -8.35
CA GLY A 42 -16.12 3.57 -7.15
C GLY A 42 -16.62 2.14 -6.89
N ALA A 43 -15.87 1.13 -7.37
CA ALA A 43 -16.36 -0.25 -7.43
C ALA A 43 -16.16 -0.97 -6.10
N GLN A 44 -14.98 -0.80 -5.50
CA GLN A 44 -14.62 -1.44 -4.24
C GLN A 44 -13.45 -0.69 -3.59
N TYR A 45 -13.29 -0.84 -2.28
CA TYR A 45 -12.20 -0.25 -1.51
C TYR A 45 -11.17 -1.31 -1.08
N PRO A 46 -10.19 -1.67 -1.94
CA PRO A 46 -9.14 -2.63 -1.59
C PRO A 46 -8.41 -2.32 -0.30
N THR A 47 -8.30 -1.04 0.06
CA THR A 47 -7.56 -0.61 1.25
C THR A 47 -8.34 -0.77 2.55
N THR A 48 -9.66 -0.96 2.51
CA THR A 48 -10.50 -1.14 3.71
C THR A 48 -10.83 -2.62 3.99
N MET A 49 -10.46 -3.52 3.06
CA MET A 49 -10.64 -4.96 3.22
C MET A 49 -9.53 -5.56 4.10
N ALA A 50 -9.85 -6.63 4.84
CA ALA A 50 -8.90 -7.32 5.71
C ALA A 50 -7.67 -7.88 4.96
N ILE A 51 -7.86 -8.27 3.69
CA ILE A 51 -6.78 -8.61 2.78
C ILE A 51 -6.69 -7.55 1.69
N PHE A 52 -5.50 -6.98 1.49
CA PHE A 52 -5.22 -6.08 0.37
C PHE A 52 -5.16 -6.90 -0.92
N PHE A 53 -6.32 -7.18 -1.49
CA PHE A 53 -6.46 -8.05 -2.65
C PHE A 53 -5.69 -7.51 -3.86
N ASN A 54 -5.51 -6.19 -3.97
CA ASN A 54 -4.72 -5.57 -5.03
C ASN A 54 -3.23 -5.95 -4.91
N ALA A 55 -2.67 -5.96 -3.70
CA ALA A 55 -1.29 -6.41 -3.48
C ALA A 55 -1.12 -7.89 -3.83
N VAL A 56 -2.12 -8.72 -3.48
CA VAL A 56 -2.15 -10.14 -3.85
C VAL A 56 -2.26 -10.33 -5.35
N PHE A 57 -3.07 -9.51 -6.03
CA PHE A 57 -3.21 -9.52 -7.48
C PHE A 57 -1.90 -9.13 -8.17
N CYS A 58 -1.25 -8.04 -7.75
CA CYS A 58 0.07 -7.67 -8.26
C CYS A 58 1.12 -8.76 -8.00
N LEU A 59 1.09 -9.41 -6.83
CA LEU A 59 1.95 -10.55 -6.52
C LEU A 59 1.68 -11.75 -7.44
N MET A 60 0.42 -12.06 -7.73
CA MET A 60 0.04 -13.10 -8.69
C MET A 60 0.70 -12.86 -10.05
N PHE A 61 0.60 -11.64 -10.59
CA PHE A 61 1.26 -11.30 -11.84
C PHE A 61 2.79 -11.40 -11.76
N ALA A 62 3.38 -10.95 -10.65
CA ALA A 62 4.82 -11.10 -10.42
C ALA A 62 5.26 -12.58 -10.40
N VAL A 63 4.46 -13.47 -9.78
CA VAL A 63 4.71 -14.92 -9.76
C VAL A 63 4.60 -15.53 -11.15
N ILE A 64 3.55 -15.18 -11.92
CA ILE A 64 3.36 -15.66 -13.30
C ILE A 64 4.50 -15.20 -14.20
N ALA A 65 4.88 -13.91 -14.12
CA ALA A 65 6.01 -13.36 -14.85
C ALA A 65 7.33 -14.06 -14.47
N ASN A 66 7.56 -14.29 -13.18
CA ASN A 66 8.73 -15.01 -12.70
C ASN A 66 8.81 -16.45 -13.25
N PHE A 67 7.67 -17.14 -13.31
CA PHE A 67 7.61 -18.48 -13.89
C PHE A 67 7.93 -18.49 -15.39
N ALA A 68 7.41 -17.52 -16.14
CA ALA A 68 7.75 -17.33 -17.56
C ALA A 68 9.25 -17.06 -17.74
N ILE A 69 9.83 -16.18 -16.93
CA ILE A 69 11.28 -15.89 -16.94
C ILE A 69 12.08 -17.15 -16.61
N LYS A 70 11.66 -17.95 -15.61
CA LYS A 70 12.36 -19.19 -15.23
C LYS A 70 12.42 -20.21 -16.36
N LYS A 71 11.42 -20.24 -17.27
CA LYS A 71 11.43 -21.11 -18.45
C LYS A 71 12.45 -20.66 -19.50
N ILE A 72 12.71 -19.36 -19.62
CA ILE A 72 13.60 -18.80 -20.64
C ILE A 72 15.03 -18.68 -20.08
N ILE A 73 15.21 -18.09 -18.90
CA ILE A 73 16.51 -17.80 -18.28
C ILE A 73 16.46 -18.15 -16.78
N LYS A 74 16.82 -19.40 -16.44
CA LYS A 74 16.84 -19.91 -15.06
C LYS A 74 17.65 -19.03 -14.08
N ARG A 75 18.72 -18.37 -14.56
CA ARG A 75 19.60 -17.52 -13.74
C ARG A 75 18.93 -16.24 -13.22
N HIS A 76 17.88 -15.75 -13.89
CA HIS A 76 17.16 -14.53 -13.51
C HIS A 76 15.84 -14.81 -12.77
N ALA A 77 15.55 -16.07 -12.44
CA ALA A 77 14.37 -16.39 -11.64
C ALA A 77 14.49 -15.74 -10.24
N LEU A 78 13.39 -15.18 -9.75
CA LEU A 78 13.22 -14.69 -8.39
C LEU A 78 12.98 -15.87 -7.45
N ASN A 79 13.61 -15.79 -6.28
CA ASN A 79 13.38 -16.71 -5.16
C ASN A 79 12.09 -16.35 -4.40
N GLN A 80 11.55 -17.30 -3.64
CA GLN A 80 10.35 -17.09 -2.81
C GLN A 80 10.51 -15.88 -1.87
N ARG A 81 11.69 -15.73 -1.25
CA ARG A 81 11.98 -14.59 -0.37
C ARG A 81 11.90 -13.24 -1.10
N GLU A 82 12.44 -13.16 -2.32
CA GLU A 82 12.41 -11.95 -3.13
C GLU A 82 10.98 -11.56 -3.52
N LEU A 83 10.14 -12.54 -3.87
CA LEU A 83 8.72 -12.30 -4.14
C LEU A 83 7.95 -11.84 -2.90
N LEU A 84 8.25 -12.42 -1.73
CA LEU A 84 7.68 -11.97 -0.46
C LEU A 84 8.16 -10.56 -0.08
N THR A 85 9.41 -10.20 -0.35
CA THR A 85 9.90 -8.83 -0.18
C THR A 85 9.11 -7.86 -1.07
N ILE A 86 8.92 -8.20 -2.36
CA ILE A 86 8.10 -7.39 -3.27
C ILE A 86 6.69 -7.22 -2.70
N TYR A 87 6.06 -8.31 -2.25
CA TYR A 87 4.73 -8.26 -1.64
C TYR A 87 4.65 -7.33 -0.43
N ILE A 88 5.64 -7.37 0.47
CA ILE A 88 5.72 -6.48 1.63
C ILE A 88 5.84 -5.01 1.17
N ILE A 89 6.70 -4.72 0.19
CA ILE A 89 6.84 -3.37 -0.38
C ILE A 89 5.50 -2.87 -0.92
N LEU A 90 4.77 -3.73 -1.65
CA LEU A 90 3.47 -3.40 -2.21
C LEU A 90 2.44 -3.10 -1.11
N ILE A 91 2.31 -3.95 -0.10
CA ILE A 91 1.42 -3.70 1.05
C ILE A 91 1.73 -2.37 1.71
N MET A 92 3.00 -2.13 2.04
CA MET A 92 3.42 -0.91 2.71
C MET A 92 3.10 0.34 1.88
N SER A 93 3.26 0.28 0.56
CA SER A 93 2.90 1.39 -0.33
C SER A 93 1.42 1.73 -0.29
N ILE A 94 0.55 0.71 -0.28
CA ILE A 94 -0.91 0.89 -0.28
C ILE A 94 -1.42 1.40 1.08
N THR A 95 -0.79 0.99 2.18
CA THR A 95 -1.15 1.51 3.51
C THR A 95 -1.00 3.03 3.58
N VAL A 96 -0.01 3.58 2.89
CA VAL A 96 0.20 5.05 2.82
C VAL A 96 -0.65 5.71 1.73
N SER A 97 -0.89 5.02 0.61
CA SER A 97 -1.64 5.55 -0.54
C SER A 97 -3.12 5.15 -0.57
N GLY A 98 -3.66 4.64 0.55
CA GLY A 98 -5.03 4.15 0.62
C GLY A 98 -6.08 5.24 0.83
N HIS A 99 -7.35 4.83 0.77
CA HIS A 99 -8.52 5.70 0.92
C HIS A 99 -8.47 6.58 2.18
N ASP A 100 -8.23 5.96 3.34
CA ASP A 100 -8.29 6.65 4.63
C ASP A 100 -7.07 7.53 4.90
N PHE A 101 -6.02 7.38 4.10
CA PHE A 101 -4.77 8.12 4.25
C PHE A 101 -4.69 9.21 3.19
N SER A 102 -4.20 8.92 1.99
CA SER A 102 -3.97 9.96 0.99
C SER A 102 -5.27 10.62 0.54
N GLN A 103 -6.30 9.86 0.17
CA GLN A 103 -7.52 10.44 -0.40
C GLN A 103 -8.26 11.31 0.63
N SER A 104 -8.50 10.74 1.81
CA SER A 104 -9.16 11.46 2.91
C SER A 104 -8.37 12.67 3.37
N LEU A 105 -7.04 12.56 3.49
CA LEU A 105 -6.19 13.66 3.89
C LEU A 105 -6.27 14.81 2.88
N PHE A 106 -5.99 14.56 1.58
CA PHE A 106 -6.01 15.61 0.56
C PHE A 106 -7.36 16.31 0.46
N CYS A 107 -8.47 15.57 0.57
CA CYS A 107 -9.81 16.15 0.62
C CYS A 107 -9.99 17.06 1.85
N THR A 108 -9.55 16.62 3.03
CA THR A 108 -9.81 17.35 4.28
C THR A 108 -8.98 18.64 4.41
N LEU A 109 -7.76 18.67 3.85
CA LEU A 109 -6.80 19.77 4.04
C LEU A 109 -7.27 21.12 3.47
N GLY A 110 -8.09 21.11 2.43
CA GLY A 110 -8.64 22.30 1.80
C GLY A 110 -10.12 22.54 2.09
N THR A 111 -10.85 21.51 2.52
CA THR A 111 -12.33 21.53 2.60
C THR A 111 -12.85 22.63 3.52
N SER A 112 -12.23 22.81 4.70
CA SER A 112 -12.70 23.81 5.67
C SER A 112 -12.62 25.26 5.16
N LYS A 113 -11.71 25.53 4.21
CA LYS A 113 -11.55 26.86 3.62
C LYS A 113 -12.30 27.00 2.31
N TRP A 114 -12.21 25.99 1.43
CA TRP A 114 -12.83 26.02 0.10
C TRP A 114 -14.36 26.02 0.16
N PHE A 115 -14.96 25.24 1.06
CA PHE A 115 -16.41 25.15 1.20
C PHE A 115 -16.99 26.08 2.28
N ALA A 116 -16.23 27.06 2.76
CA ALA A 116 -16.74 28.04 3.70
C ALA A 116 -17.72 28.98 2.98
N THR A 117 -18.97 29.04 3.44
CA THR A 117 -20.00 29.96 2.94
C THR A 117 -20.53 30.84 4.07
N PRO A 118 -21.12 32.00 3.78
CA PRO A 118 -21.74 32.83 4.82
C PRO A 118 -22.81 32.09 5.63
N GLU A 119 -23.51 31.13 5.03
CA GLU A 119 -24.61 30.38 5.66
C GLU A 119 -24.11 29.31 6.64
N ASN A 120 -22.94 28.71 6.38
CA ASN A 120 -22.38 27.69 7.27
C ASN A 120 -21.47 28.27 8.36
N GLU A 121 -21.07 29.53 8.22
CA GLU A 121 -20.22 30.27 9.15
C GLU A 121 -18.89 29.55 9.50
N TRP A 122 -18.39 28.67 8.62
CA TRP A 122 -17.19 27.86 8.93
C TRP A 122 -15.95 28.70 9.19
N GLN A 123 -15.89 29.89 8.60
CA GLN A 123 -14.83 30.86 8.86
C GLN A 123 -14.79 31.31 10.33
N SER A 124 -15.93 31.62 10.94
CA SER A 124 -15.97 32.06 12.34
C SER A 124 -15.82 30.88 13.31
N LEU A 125 -16.38 29.72 12.95
CA LEU A 125 -16.42 28.53 13.79
C LEU A 125 -15.08 27.77 13.84
N PHE A 126 -14.44 27.55 12.69
CA PHE A 126 -13.35 26.57 12.58
C PHE A 126 -11.97 27.17 12.28
N TRP A 127 -11.87 28.27 11.53
CA TRP A 127 -10.56 28.76 11.07
C TRP A 127 -9.60 29.12 12.21
N ARG A 128 -10.12 29.48 13.39
CA ARG A 128 -9.30 29.71 14.59
C ARG A 128 -8.62 28.44 15.11
N TYR A 129 -9.25 27.29 14.94
CA TYR A 129 -8.78 26.01 15.45
C TYR A 129 -7.99 25.21 14.42
N VAL A 130 -8.09 25.56 13.13
CA VAL A 130 -7.34 24.91 12.05
C VAL A 130 -5.99 25.61 11.87
N PRO A 131 -4.87 24.99 12.26
CA PRO A 131 -3.58 25.65 12.19
C PRO A 131 -3.13 25.81 10.74
N SER A 132 -2.62 26.99 10.40
CA SER A 132 -2.22 27.34 9.03
C SER A 132 -1.06 26.50 8.46
N TRP A 133 -0.40 25.72 9.31
CA TRP A 133 0.68 24.81 8.94
C TRP A 133 0.20 23.37 8.68
N LEU A 134 -1.01 23.02 9.11
CA LEU A 134 -1.65 21.72 8.85
C LEU A 134 -2.67 21.76 7.72
N SER A 135 -3.13 22.93 7.28
CA SER A 135 -4.12 23.09 6.20
C SER A 135 -3.59 23.93 5.04
N VAL A 136 -4.19 23.77 3.87
CA VAL A 136 -3.90 24.61 2.69
C VAL A 136 -4.83 25.82 2.74
N ASN A 137 -4.24 27.01 2.86
CA ASN A 137 -4.99 28.24 3.07
C ASN A 137 -4.90 29.23 1.91
N ASP A 138 -4.29 28.89 0.79
CA ASP A 138 -4.17 29.79 -0.37
C ASP A 138 -5.28 29.48 -1.38
N ASP A 139 -6.16 30.46 -1.62
CA ASP A 139 -7.32 30.30 -2.51
C ASP A 139 -6.89 30.01 -3.95
N LYS A 140 -5.74 30.52 -4.41
CA LYS A 140 -5.23 30.21 -5.76
C LYS A 140 -4.82 28.75 -5.88
N VAL A 141 -4.21 28.22 -4.81
CA VAL A 141 -3.76 26.82 -4.75
C VAL A 141 -4.97 25.88 -4.63
N LEU A 142 -5.96 26.24 -3.82
CA LEU A 142 -7.20 25.46 -3.68
C LEU A 142 -8.01 25.46 -4.98
N ARG A 143 -8.10 26.61 -5.65
CA ARG A 143 -8.77 26.74 -6.94
C ARG A 143 -8.19 25.79 -7.98
N GLY A 144 -6.86 25.74 -8.11
CA GLY A 144 -6.18 24.80 -9.01
C GLY A 144 -6.38 23.31 -8.65
N PHE A 145 -6.69 23.00 -7.38
CA PHE A 145 -6.98 21.64 -6.92
C PHE A 145 -8.44 21.23 -7.17
N TYR A 146 -9.40 22.11 -6.89
CA TYR A 146 -10.84 21.80 -6.98
C TYR A 146 -11.45 22.07 -8.37
N GLU A 147 -11.09 23.16 -9.03
CA GLU A 147 -11.63 23.50 -10.37
C GLU A 147 -10.88 22.78 -11.50
N GLY A 148 -9.67 22.28 -11.23
CA GLY A 148 -8.82 21.64 -12.23
C GLY A 148 -8.10 22.64 -13.15
N GLU A 149 -7.84 22.23 -14.39
CA GLU A 149 -7.16 23.01 -15.45
C GLU A 149 -5.78 23.59 -15.10
N SER A 150 -5.17 23.12 -14.02
CA SER A 150 -3.85 23.58 -13.59
C SER A 150 -2.83 22.45 -13.49
N THR A 151 -1.56 22.82 -13.51
CA THR A 151 -0.46 21.87 -13.41
C THR A 151 0.12 21.87 -12.00
N ILE A 152 0.42 20.67 -11.49
CA ILE A 152 1.07 20.51 -10.19
C ILE A 152 2.51 21.08 -10.19
N PHE A 153 3.11 21.22 -11.37
CA PHE A 153 4.47 21.72 -11.57
C PHE A 153 4.61 23.23 -11.36
N ASN A 154 3.50 23.95 -11.11
CA ASN A 154 3.59 25.35 -10.74
C ASN A 154 4.22 25.50 -9.35
N ILE A 155 5.29 26.30 -9.26
CA ILE A 155 6.03 26.52 -8.01
C ILE A 155 5.12 27.01 -6.87
N SER A 156 4.07 27.76 -7.20
CA SER A 156 3.11 28.28 -6.23
C SER A 156 2.27 27.17 -5.61
N HIS A 157 1.86 26.18 -6.41
CA HIS A 157 1.11 25.02 -5.92
C HIS A 157 1.98 24.15 -5.02
N ILE A 158 3.21 23.85 -5.46
CA ILE A 158 4.17 23.07 -4.67
C ILE A 158 4.40 23.75 -3.31
N LYS A 159 4.68 25.06 -3.28
CA LYS A 159 4.90 25.79 -2.03
C LYS A 159 3.69 25.78 -1.10
N GLY A 160 2.48 25.91 -1.64
CA GLY A 160 1.24 25.88 -0.85
C GLY A 160 0.99 24.54 -0.16
N TRP A 161 1.32 23.43 -0.84
CA TRP A 161 1.11 22.08 -0.31
C TRP A 161 2.28 21.54 0.52
N LEU A 162 3.51 22.03 0.30
CA LEU A 162 4.71 21.48 0.91
C LEU A 162 4.65 21.51 2.44
N LYS A 163 4.23 22.63 3.04
CA LYS A 163 4.22 22.79 4.50
C LYS A 163 3.22 21.85 5.18
N PRO A 164 1.93 21.77 4.78
CA PRO A 164 1.02 20.75 5.29
C PRO A 164 1.52 19.32 5.08
N MET A 165 2.01 19.00 3.87
CA MET A 165 2.48 17.66 3.54
C MET A 165 3.65 17.20 4.42
N LEU A 166 4.58 18.08 4.74
CA LEU A 166 5.71 17.76 5.64
C LEU A 166 5.23 17.41 7.05
N TRP A 167 4.33 18.21 7.62
CA TRP A 167 3.82 17.97 8.97
C TRP A 167 2.95 16.72 9.05
N TRP A 168 2.10 16.50 8.05
CA TRP A 168 1.33 15.27 7.97
C TRP A 168 2.23 14.05 7.78
N THR A 169 3.23 14.11 6.90
CA THR A 169 4.18 13.00 6.73
C THR A 169 4.92 12.69 8.03
N PHE A 170 5.37 13.72 8.76
CA PHE A 170 6.00 13.56 10.07
C PHE A 170 5.05 12.88 11.07
N PHE A 171 3.83 13.38 11.20
CA PHE A 171 2.82 12.82 12.10
C PHE A 171 2.51 11.35 11.78
N LEU A 172 2.33 11.03 10.51
CA LEU A 172 2.02 9.68 10.04
C LEU A 172 3.20 8.73 10.28
N THR A 173 4.43 9.20 10.07
CA THR A 173 5.65 8.43 10.38
C THR A 173 5.72 8.10 11.87
N VAL A 174 5.42 9.05 12.75
CA VAL A 174 5.38 8.83 14.20
C VAL A 174 4.31 7.79 14.57
N ILE A 175 3.10 7.89 14.00
CA ILE A 175 2.04 6.90 14.24
C ILE A 175 2.44 5.50 13.77
N THR A 176 3.03 5.39 12.58
CA THR A 176 3.51 4.10 12.06
C THR A 176 4.58 3.52 12.99
N PHE A 177 5.53 4.34 13.43
CA PHE A 177 6.57 3.93 14.36
C PHE A 177 5.99 3.42 15.69
N VAL A 178 5.06 4.17 16.30
CA VAL A 178 4.39 3.76 17.53
C VAL A 178 3.62 2.45 17.34
N THR A 179 2.90 2.31 16.22
CA THR A 179 2.20 1.07 15.88
C THR A 179 3.15 -0.12 15.76
N ILE A 180 4.33 0.07 15.15
CA ILE A 180 5.37 -0.97 15.09
C ILE A 180 5.87 -1.32 16.49
N CYS A 181 6.14 -0.33 17.35
CA CYS A 181 6.57 -0.58 18.73
C CYS A 181 5.52 -1.39 19.51
N ILE A 182 4.24 -1.02 19.40
CA ILE A 182 3.14 -1.78 20.01
C ILE A 182 3.11 -3.20 19.45
N ASN A 183 3.25 -3.36 18.14
CA ASN A 183 3.25 -4.67 17.49
C ASN A 183 4.39 -5.56 18.03
N VAL A 184 5.59 -5.02 18.26
CA VAL A 184 6.72 -5.76 18.83
C VAL A 184 6.41 -6.27 20.24
N ILE A 185 5.77 -5.47 21.08
CA ILE A 185 5.40 -5.85 22.45
C ILE A 185 4.34 -6.96 22.44
N ILE A 186 3.28 -6.77 21.65
CA ILE A 186 2.14 -7.68 21.63
C ILE A 186 2.43 -8.98 20.85
N ARG A 187 3.33 -8.93 19.85
CA ARG A 187 3.70 -10.07 19.00
C ARG A 187 4.01 -11.33 19.81
N LYS A 188 4.74 -11.20 20.93
CA LYS A 188 5.10 -12.35 21.76
C LYS A 188 3.88 -13.00 22.39
N GLN A 189 2.95 -12.19 22.90
CA GLN A 189 1.69 -12.66 23.49
C GLN A 189 0.81 -13.39 22.46
N TRP A 190 0.62 -12.78 21.28
CA TRP A 190 -0.21 -13.34 20.22
C TRP A 190 0.34 -14.64 19.65
N ILE A 191 1.66 -14.75 19.48
CA ILE A 191 2.28 -15.95 18.90
C ILE A 191 2.38 -17.07 19.93
N GLU A 192 2.87 -16.80 21.14
CA GLU A 192 3.22 -17.85 22.09
C GLU A 192 2.04 -18.28 22.97
N ARG A 193 1.18 -17.35 23.38
CA ARG A 193 0.08 -17.65 24.31
C ARG A 193 -1.25 -17.86 23.62
N GLU A 194 -1.61 -16.93 22.73
CA GLU A 194 -2.93 -16.94 22.08
C GLU A 194 -2.95 -17.75 20.78
N LYS A 195 -1.78 -18.11 20.25
CA LYS A 195 -1.60 -18.85 18.99
C LYS A 195 -2.48 -18.30 17.87
N LEU A 196 -2.52 -16.98 17.77
CA LEU A 196 -3.32 -16.29 16.76
C LEU A 196 -2.86 -16.74 15.38
N THR A 197 -3.77 -17.31 14.60
CA THR A 197 -3.48 -17.70 13.22
C THR A 197 -3.41 -16.44 12.37
N TYR A 198 -2.43 -16.35 11.46
CA TYR A 198 -2.28 -15.22 10.53
C TYR A 198 -2.72 -15.62 9.10
N PRO A 199 -4.02 -15.89 8.87
CA PRO A 199 -4.52 -16.44 7.60
C PRO A 199 -4.20 -15.55 6.40
N LEU A 200 -4.12 -14.23 6.62
CA LEU A 200 -3.79 -13.24 5.60
C LEU A 200 -2.39 -13.42 5.00
N THR A 201 -1.46 -14.00 5.76
CA THR A 201 -0.08 -14.27 5.29
C THR A 201 0.04 -15.59 4.55
N GLN A 202 -0.90 -16.52 4.75
CA GLN A 202 -0.82 -17.87 4.18
C GLN A 202 -0.98 -17.86 2.66
N LEU A 203 -1.92 -17.06 2.13
CA LEU A 203 -2.16 -17.00 0.69
C LEU A 203 -0.93 -16.49 -0.09
N PRO A 204 -0.35 -15.31 0.22
CA PRO A 204 0.88 -14.84 -0.42
C PRO A 204 2.06 -15.81 -0.24
N TYR A 205 2.16 -16.45 0.93
CA TYR A 205 3.19 -17.43 1.20
C TYR A 205 3.07 -18.67 0.30
N GLU A 206 1.88 -19.24 0.18
CA GLU A 206 1.63 -20.41 -0.68
C GLU A 206 1.79 -20.07 -2.17
N MET A 207 1.36 -18.89 -2.62
CA MET A 207 1.53 -18.43 -4.00
C MET A 207 3.01 -18.30 -4.43
N THR A 208 3.90 -17.97 -3.49
CA THR A 208 5.32 -17.71 -3.76
C THR A 208 6.21 -18.94 -3.62
N ARG A 209 5.68 -20.08 -3.15
CA ARG A 209 6.44 -21.34 -3.08
C ARG A 209 6.91 -21.77 -4.46
N MET A 210 8.14 -22.28 -4.53
CA MET A 210 8.76 -22.68 -5.82
C MET A 210 7.98 -23.76 -6.59
N ASP A 211 7.22 -24.61 -5.89
CA ASP A 211 6.38 -25.66 -6.48
C ASP A 211 4.91 -25.22 -6.71
N SER A 212 4.58 -23.99 -6.31
CA SER A 212 3.21 -23.46 -6.33
C SER A 212 2.63 -23.42 -7.75
N PHE A 213 3.45 -23.18 -8.79
CA PHE A 213 2.89 -23.11 -10.15
C PHE A 213 2.26 -24.42 -10.65
N ARG A 214 2.79 -25.59 -10.25
CA ARG A 214 2.18 -26.89 -10.60
C ARG A 214 1.07 -27.29 -9.63
N SER A 215 1.24 -27.02 -8.33
CA SER A 215 0.29 -27.47 -7.30
C SER A 215 -0.90 -26.52 -7.09
N PHE A 216 -0.67 -25.21 -7.21
CA PHE A 216 -1.65 -24.16 -6.92
C PHE A 216 -2.31 -23.65 -8.21
N TYR A 217 -1.53 -23.20 -9.20
CA TYR A 217 -2.07 -22.72 -10.48
C TYR A 217 -2.50 -23.86 -11.43
N GLY A 218 -2.02 -25.08 -11.21
CA GLY A 218 -2.49 -26.28 -11.91
C GLY A 218 -3.74 -26.92 -11.29
N ASN A 219 -4.23 -26.38 -10.16
CA ASN A 219 -5.40 -26.92 -9.49
C ASN A 219 -6.68 -26.59 -10.28
N ARG A 220 -7.34 -27.63 -10.80
CA ARG A 220 -8.56 -27.51 -11.61
C ARG A 220 -9.69 -26.79 -10.85
N LEU A 221 -9.78 -26.95 -9.52
CA LEU A 221 -10.79 -26.27 -8.71
C LEU A 221 -10.56 -24.76 -8.65
N LEU A 222 -9.29 -24.32 -8.55
CA LEU A 222 -8.94 -22.90 -8.56
C LEU A 222 -9.22 -22.27 -9.93
N LEU A 223 -8.88 -22.98 -11.01
CA LEU A 223 -9.19 -22.57 -12.38
C LEU A 223 -10.70 -22.48 -12.64
N ILE A 224 -11.48 -23.47 -12.17
CA ILE A 224 -12.94 -23.44 -12.29
C ILE A 224 -13.50 -22.25 -11.51
N GLY A 225 -13.07 -22.02 -10.27
CA GLY A 225 -13.49 -20.86 -9.48
C GLY A 225 -13.16 -19.54 -10.16
N PHE A 226 -11.97 -19.41 -10.76
CA PHE A 226 -11.56 -18.23 -11.51
C PHE A 226 -12.41 -18.00 -12.76
N CYS A 227 -12.66 -19.05 -13.56
CA CYS A 227 -13.51 -18.96 -14.75
C CYS A 227 -14.96 -18.62 -14.39
N VAL A 228 -15.50 -19.20 -13.31
CA VAL A 228 -16.85 -18.90 -12.84
C VAL A 228 -16.95 -17.45 -12.38
N ALA A 229 -15.96 -16.96 -11.62
CA ALA A 229 -15.92 -15.55 -11.21
C ALA A 229 -15.83 -14.59 -12.42
N LEU A 230 -15.04 -14.93 -13.45
CA LEU A 230 -14.95 -14.17 -14.69
C LEU A 230 -16.21 -14.20 -15.56
N CYS A 231 -17.03 -15.24 -15.44
CA CYS A 231 -18.30 -15.31 -16.17
C CYS A 231 -19.44 -14.59 -15.45
N ILE A 232 -19.33 -14.39 -14.12
CA ILE A 232 -20.36 -13.76 -13.30
C ILE A 232 -20.10 -12.26 -13.11
N GLY A 233 -18.83 -11.85 -13.02
CA GLY A 233 -18.41 -10.44 -12.93
C GLY A 233 -18.26 -9.78 -14.29
#